data_AF-A0A519YTG5-F1
#
_entry.id   AF-A0A519YTG5-F1
#
_cell.length_a   1.000
_cell.length_b   1.000
_cell.length_c   1.000
_cell.angle_alpha   90.00
_cell.angle_beta   90.00
_cell.angle_gamma   90.00
#
_symmetry.space_group_name_H-M   'P 1'
#
loop_
_entity.id
_entity.type
_entity.pdbx_description
1 polymer ?
#
loop_
_entity_poly.entity_id
_entity_poly.type
_entity_poly.pdbx_seq_one_letter_code
_entity_poly.pdbx_strand_id
1 'polypeptide(L)'
;MANLKEVRNRIVSVSSTQQITKAMKMVSAAKLKRATNAIVQLRPYANKLKEILGNLSANLEAASSPFIQEREPNKVLIVVVSSNRGLAGAFNAN
;
A
#
# COMPACT_ATOMS: atom_id res chain seq x y z
N MET A 1 34.96 13.12 32.74
CA MET A 1 35.53 12.46 31.54
C MET A 1 34.49 11.51 30.95
N ALA A 2 33.70 11.97 29.98
CA ALA A 2 33.01 11.09 29.05
C ALA A 2 34.11 10.52 28.13
N ASN A 3 34.50 9.24 28.27
CA ASN A 3 35.68 8.79 27.50
C ASN A 3 35.64 7.36 26.92
N LEU A 4 35.10 6.35 27.59
CA LEU A 4 35.05 4.99 26.99
C LEU A 4 33.75 4.22 27.28
N LYS A 5 33.18 4.40 28.48
CA LYS A 5 31.91 3.76 28.85
C LYS A 5 30.76 4.22 27.94
N GLU A 6 30.72 5.50 27.62
CA GLU A 6 29.68 6.07 26.75
C GLU A 6 29.78 5.56 25.32
N VAL A 7 31.01 5.49 24.77
CA VAL A 7 31.27 4.90 23.45
C VAL A 7 30.83 3.44 23.41
N ARG A 8 31.18 2.64 24.43
CA ARG A 8 30.74 1.25 24.54
C ARG A 8 29.22 1.13 24.57
N ASN A 9 28.54 1.96 25.36
CA ASN A 9 27.08 1.98 25.44
C ASN A 9 26.44 2.33 24.08
N ARG A 10 27.02 3.29 23.36
CA ARG A 10 26.54 3.68 22.02
C ARG A 10 26.74 2.55 21.00
N ILE A 11 27.86 1.83 21.05
CA ILE A 11 28.11 0.65 20.20
C ILE A 11 27.03 -0.41 20.44
N VAL A 12 26.71 -0.72 21.70
CA VAL A 12 25.67 -1.70 22.04
C VAL A 12 24.30 -1.23 21.54
N SER A 13 23.96 0.04 21.74
CA SER A 13 22.68 0.62 21.28
C SER A 13 22.53 0.57 19.75
N VAL A 14 23.57 0.95 19.00
CA VAL A 14 23.57 0.91 17.53
C VAL A 14 23.54 -0.53 17.03
N SER A 15 24.27 -1.45 17.66
CA SER A 15 24.24 -2.88 17.32
C SER A 15 22.84 -3.47 17.49
N SER A 16 22.17 -3.16 18.60
CA SER A 16 20.78 -3.56 18.84
C SER A 16 19.83 -2.99 17.79
N THR A 17 19.94 -1.69 17.49
CA THR A 17 19.14 -1.01 16.47
C THR A 17 19.34 -1.63 15.08
N GLN A 18 20.58 -2.01 14.74
CA GLN A 18 20.91 -2.69 13.48
C GLN A 18 20.24 -4.07 13.38
N GLN A 19 20.24 -4.85 14.46
CA GLN A 19 19.58 -6.16 14.48
C GLN A 19 18.07 -6.03 14.33
N ILE A 20 17.45 -5.08 15.05
CA ILE A 20 16.01 -4.82 14.98
C ILE A 20 15.62 -4.39 13.55
N THR A 21 16.33 -3.42 12.97
CA THR A 21 16.02 -2.94 11.61
C THR A 21 16.26 -4.02 10.55
N LYS A 22 17.29 -4.87 10.71
CA LYS A 22 17.51 -6.04 9.84
C LYS A 22 16.34 -7.02 9.90
N ALA A 23 15.83 -7.31 11.10
CA ALA A 23 14.64 -8.15 11.26
C ALA A 23 13.40 -7.49 10.64
N MET A 24 13.18 -6.19 10.89
CA MET A 24 12.07 -5.43 10.30
C MET A 24 12.11 -5.44 8.76
N LYS A 25 13.29 -5.33 8.16
CA LYS A 25 13.48 -5.44 6.70
C LYS A 25 13.00 -6.81 6.19
N MET A 26 13.39 -7.89 6.85
CA MET A 26 12.96 -9.24 6.45
C MET A 26 11.47 -9.46 6.63
N VAL A 27 10.89 -9.00 7.76
CA VAL A 27 9.44 -9.07 8.00
C VAL A 27 8.67 -8.28 6.94
N SER A 28 9.15 -7.09 6.59
CA SER A 28 8.52 -6.24 5.57
C SER A 28 8.61 -6.87 4.19
N ALA A 29 9.75 -7.50 3.84
CA ALA A 29 9.89 -8.25 2.60
C ALA A 29 8.92 -9.43 2.51
N ALA A 30 8.74 -10.18 3.60
CA ALA A 30 7.77 -11.27 3.66
C ALA A 30 6.32 -10.77 3.50
N LYS A 31 5.97 -9.64 4.15
CA LYS A 31 4.65 -9.00 3.99
C LYS A 31 4.41 -8.52 2.56
N LEU A 32 5.41 -7.89 1.94
CA LEU A 32 5.32 -7.45 0.54
C LEU A 32 5.09 -8.65 -0.38
N LYS A 33 5.88 -9.73 -0.23
CA LYS A 33 5.70 -10.95 -1.02
C LYS A 33 4.28 -11.53 -0.86
N ARG A 34 3.76 -11.56 0.37
CA ARG A 34 2.39 -12.02 0.64
C ARG A 34 1.34 -11.14 -0.06
N ALA A 35 1.50 -9.82 0.00
CA ALA A 35 0.59 -8.88 -0.65
C ALA A 35 0.64 -9.02 -2.18
N THR A 36 1.83 -9.11 -2.77
CA THR A 36 2.01 -9.33 -4.21
C THR A 36 1.35 -10.63 -4.66
N ASN A 37 1.53 -11.72 -3.89
CA ASN A 37 0.90 -13.00 -4.21
C ASN A 37 -0.63 -12.91 -4.18
N ALA A 38 -1.21 -12.22 -3.18
CA ALA A 38 -2.65 -12.02 -3.10
C ALA A 38 -3.19 -11.23 -4.32
N ILE A 39 -2.47 -10.19 -4.75
CA ILE A 39 -2.82 -9.42 -5.95
C ILE A 39 -2.76 -10.31 -7.20
N VAL A 40 -1.72 -11.13 -7.36
CA VAL A 40 -1.59 -12.03 -8.50
C VAL A 40 -2.74 -13.06 -8.53
N GLN A 41 -3.10 -13.62 -7.38
CA GLN A 41 -4.23 -14.54 -7.24
C GLN A 41 -5.59 -13.89 -7.53
N LEU A 42 -5.72 -12.58 -7.27
CA LEU A 42 -6.94 -11.82 -7.57
C LEU A 42 -7.11 -11.50 -9.07
N ARG A 43 -6.03 -11.54 -9.87
CA ARG A 43 -6.06 -11.16 -11.29
C ARG A 43 -7.12 -11.88 -12.13
N PRO A 44 -7.31 -13.21 -12.03
CA PRO A 44 -8.32 -13.90 -12.82
C PRO A 44 -9.74 -13.39 -12.55
N TYR A 45 -10.07 -13.14 -11.28
CA TYR A 45 -11.34 -12.54 -10.89
C TYR A 45 -11.50 -11.13 -11.47
N ALA A 46 -10.50 -10.27 -11.29
CA ALA A 46 -10.54 -8.91 -11.80
C ALA A 46 -10.67 -8.85 -13.34
N ASN A 47 -9.99 -9.75 -14.05
CA ASN A 47 -10.07 -9.86 -15.50
C ASN A 47 -11.48 -10.27 -15.94
N LYS A 48 -12.06 -11.29 -15.29
CA LYS A 48 -13.41 -11.75 -15.65
C LYS A 48 -14.48 -10.72 -15.30
N LEU A 49 -14.34 -10.05 -14.16
CA LEU A 49 -15.22 -8.93 -13.78
C LEU A 49 -15.16 -7.82 -14.84
N LYS A 50 -13.96 -7.44 -15.29
CA LYS A 50 -13.78 -6.44 -16.34
C LYS A 50 -14.43 -6.85 -17.66
N GLU A 51 -14.30 -8.12 -18.05
CA GLU A 51 -14.95 -8.66 -19.25
C GLU A 51 -16.48 -8.56 -19.15
N ILE A 52 -17.05 -8.99 -18.02
CA ILE A 52 -18.50 -8.93 -17.77
C ILE A 52 -18.99 -7.47 -17.79
N LEU A 53 -18.29 -6.57 -17.11
CA LEU A 53 -18.64 -5.15 -17.08
C LEU A 53 -18.55 -4.50 -18.47
N GLY A 54 -17.54 -4.86 -19.27
CA GLY A 54 -17.42 -4.38 -20.65
C GLY A 54 -18.56 -4.86 -21.55
N ASN A 55 -18.94 -6.13 -21.42
CA ASN A 55 -20.09 -6.68 -22.13
C ASN A 55 -21.41 -6.02 -21.67
N LEU A 56 -21.54 -5.72 -20.38
CA LEU A 56 -22.74 -5.07 -19.83
C LEU A 56 -22.85 -3.61 -20.28
N SER A 57 -21.75 -2.85 -20.25
CA SER A 57 -21.74 -1.44 -20.66
C SER A 57 -22.01 -1.26 -22.16
N ALA A 58 -21.65 -2.24 -23.00
CA ALA A 58 -21.96 -2.22 -24.42
C ALA A 58 -23.47 -2.38 -24.73
N ASN A 59 -24.24 -2.92 -23.78
CA ASN A 59 -25.66 -3.21 -23.93
C ASN A 59 -26.57 -2.30 -23.08
N LEU A 60 -26.00 -1.37 -22.31
CA LEU A 60 -26.76 -0.48 -21.42
C LEU A 60 -26.99 0.89 -22.07
N GLU A 61 -28.24 1.35 -22.11
CA GLU A 61 -28.54 2.75 -22.42
C GLU A 61 -28.04 3.66 -21.29
N ALA A 62 -27.45 4.81 -21.66
CA ALA A 62 -26.74 5.73 -20.77
C ALA A 62 -27.55 6.28 -19.57
N ALA A 63 -28.88 6.07 -19.55
CA ALA A 63 -29.79 6.53 -18.51
C ALA A 63 -30.19 5.45 -17.47
N SER A 64 -29.70 4.22 -17.59
CA SER A 64 -30.18 3.07 -16.79
C SER A 64 -29.51 2.89 -15.42
N SER A 65 -28.38 3.56 -15.15
CA SER A 65 -27.66 3.43 -13.87
C SER A 65 -27.03 4.76 -13.41
N PRO A 66 -27.21 5.16 -12.14
CA PRO A 66 -26.61 6.38 -11.59
C PRO A 66 -25.07 6.33 -11.53
N PHE A 67 -24.46 5.15 -11.72
CA PHE A 67 -23.00 4.98 -11.72
C PHE A 67 -22.35 5.18 -13.09
N ILE A 68 -23.15 5.27 -14.17
CA ILE A 68 -22.68 5.42 -15.55
C ILE A 68 -23.03 6.81 -16.11
N GLN A 69 -23.89 7.55 -15.42
CA GLN A 69 -24.31 8.89 -15.82
C GLN A 69 -23.14 9.89 -15.77
N GLU A 70 -22.84 10.49 -16.91
CA GLU A 70 -21.93 11.62 -17.01
C GLU A 70 -22.61 12.89 -16.48
N ARG A 71 -21.94 13.61 -15.58
CA ARG A 71 -22.48 14.78 -14.90
C ARG A 71 -21.41 15.83 -14.70
N GLU A 72 -21.80 17.10 -14.75
CA GLU A 72 -20.93 18.20 -14.40
C GLU A 72 -20.50 18.11 -12.91
N PRO A 73 -19.19 18.11 -12.62
CA PRO A 73 -18.70 17.90 -11.26
C PRO A 73 -18.97 19.14 -10.38
N ASN A 74 -20.01 19.06 -9.55
CA ASN A 74 -20.30 20.07 -8.51
C ASN A 74 -19.58 19.76 -7.18
N LYS A 75 -19.47 18.48 -6.83
CA LYS A 75 -18.71 17.99 -5.66
C LYS A 75 -17.90 16.76 -6.04
N VAL A 76 -16.62 16.77 -5.71
CA VAL A 76 -15.69 15.67 -6.01
C VAL A 76 -15.27 15.00 -4.71
N LEU A 77 -15.39 13.67 -4.65
CA LEU A 77 -14.87 12.86 -3.55
C LEU A 77 -13.43 12.46 -3.88
N ILE A 78 -12.51 12.72 -2.95
CA ILE A 78 -11.14 12.22 -3.00
C ILE A 78 -10.99 11.17 -1.91
N VAL A 79 -10.50 9.99 -2.29
CA VAL A 79 -10.18 8.90 -1.34
C VAL A 79 -8.67 8.72 -1.34
N VAL A 80 -8.03 9.00 -0.20
CA VAL A 80 -6.59 8.84 0.00
C VAL A 80 -6.34 7.55 0.76
N VAL A 81 -5.33 6.79 0.33
CA VAL A 81 -4.91 5.54 0.99
C VAL A 81 -3.45 5.69 1.43
N SER A 82 -3.22 5.62 2.74
CA SER A 82 -1.89 5.75 3.35
C SER A 82 -1.53 4.53 4.21
N SER A 83 -0.31 4.50 4.77
CA SER A 83 0.08 3.43 5.69
C SER A 83 -0.44 3.69 7.11
N ASN A 84 -0.81 2.61 7.81
CA ASN A 84 -1.12 2.68 9.25
C ASN A 84 0.13 2.73 10.14
N ARG A 85 1.32 2.46 9.58
CA ARG A 85 2.60 2.37 10.30
C ARG A 85 3.61 3.36 9.75
N GLY A 86 4.44 3.91 10.64
CA GLY A 86 5.60 4.73 10.30
C GLY A 86 6.82 3.93 9.85
N LEU A 87 7.98 4.61 9.74
CA LEU A 87 9.25 4.05 9.25
C LEU A 87 9.16 3.48 7.82
N ALA A 88 8.34 4.11 6.97
CA ALA A 88 8.10 3.74 5.58
C ALA A 88 8.84 4.65 4.57
N GLY A 89 9.90 5.34 5.00
CA GLY A 89 10.59 6.34 4.17
C GLY A 89 9.66 7.49 3.80
N ALA A 90 9.71 7.90 2.53
CA ALA A 90 8.89 9.00 2.01
C ALA A 90 7.45 8.60 1.61
N PHE A 91 6.98 7.39 1.96
CA PHE A 91 5.72 6.84 1.45
C PHE A 91 4.47 7.69 1.73
N ASN A 92 4.32 8.24 2.95
CA ASN A 92 3.15 9.07 3.30
C ASN A 92 3.32 10.55 2.98
N ALA A 93 4.55 10.98 2.63
CA ALA A 93 4.85 12.38 2.33
C ALA A 93 4.71 12.70 0.83
N ASN A 94 4.77 11.68 -0.02
CA ASN A 94 4.50 11.73 -1.46
C ASN A 94 3.05 11.36 -1.74
#